data_AF-A0A1M6WUB2-F1
#
_entry.id   AF-A0A1M6WUB2-F1
#
_cell.length_a   1.000
_cell.length_b   1.000
_cell.length_c   1.000
_cell.angle_alpha   90.00
_cell.angle_beta   90.00
_cell.angle_gamma   90.00
#
_symmetry.space_group_name_H-M   'P 1'
#
loop_
_entity.id
_entity.type
_entity.pdbx_description
1 polymer ?
#
loop_
_entity_poly.entity_id
_entity_poly.type
_entity_poly.pdbx_seq_one_letter_code
_entity_poly.pdbx_strand_id
1 'polypeptide(L)'
;MKRIVLLLSSLLLLCSCANKAMTRYETLAPVMEKKGFSGTIKEIDKKKDDLYGEKSAYLYHFDLGTLYHYNGEYEKSSMHLEQAEQIYDDLYTRSVTNEAAAVVTNDNVRPYRARPFEIIVMHQLQIMNYLAMKNVDDALVEVKRAQIALDALYQKDKDKVNDNGFLRYLCGIVYEMAGEDDDAAIAYIKAAKAFKEGNIDMPKEVWEFICESLTRMDRVSDLNALGYKPVESTPKADDVRKLGQEIVLVGYAGHSPILGELYMSGTFISGGSMHLNYKDAKTGNISSLTLVAPIVPNAGSETFHIGFALPEKKPLKQVTHHFFAKLDNSLKVMPERVMNVDNELTKNIEEETPVTIGRTALRVVVRTIAAQATKKATQTGNGLFDLVKNIGVDVAQSQLEQADLRVGLFMPNYIYVARIPVEAGTHTLNVKAINKDNQPVDDFNFNSINVAKGQKRFLFVPSIR
;
A
#
# COMPACT_ATOMS: atom_id res chain seq x y z
N MET A 1 -11.63 24.75 -42.57
CA MET A 1 -11.50 25.09 -41.14
C MET A 1 -12.37 24.22 -40.22
N LYS A 2 -13.68 24.05 -40.45
CA LYS A 2 -14.54 23.20 -39.59
C LYS A 2 -14.10 21.72 -39.45
N ARG A 3 -13.52 21.11 -40.49
CA ARG A 3 -13.00 19.72 -40.43
C ARG A 3 -11.71 19.58 -39.61
N ILE A 4 -10.89 20.64 -39.53
CA ILE A 4 -9.64 20.63 -38.74
C ILE A 4 -9.96 20.84 -37.26
N VAL A 5 -10.96 21.67 -36.93
CA VAL A 5 -11.45 21.83 -35.55
C VAL A 5 -12.12 20.55 -35.04
N LEU A 6 -12.84 19.80 -35.89
CA LEU A 6 -13.43 18.50 -35.55
C LEU A 6 -12.38 17.39 -35.34
N LEU A 7 -11.30 17.40 -36.13
CA LEU A 7 -10.15 16.48 -35.96
C LEU A 7 -9.32 16.83 -34.72
N LEU A 8 -9.18 18.12 -34.38
CA LEU A 8 -8.55 18.54 -33.12
C LEU A 8 -9.43 18.22 -31.91
N SER A 9 -10.76 18.37 -31.99
CA SER A 9 -11.66 18.01 -30.90
C SER A 9 -11.74 16.49 -30.69
N SER A 10 -11.63 15.69 -31.77
CA SER A 10 -11.55 14.23 -31.64
C SER A 10 -10.17 13.73 -31.18
N LEU A 11 -9.08 14.44 -31.46
CA LEU A 11 -7.76 14.17 -30.86
C LEU A 11 -7.67 14.57 -29.39
N LEU A 12 -8.34 15.67 -28.97
CA LEU A 12 -8.41 16.10 -27.57
C LEU A 12 -9.29 15.19 -26.70
N LEU A 13 -10.23 14.45 -27.29
CA LEU A 13 -11.05 13.44 -26.61
C LEU A 13 -10.37 12.05 -26.54
N LEU A 14 -9.24 11.85 -27.23
CA LEU A 14 -8.45 10.62 -27.20
C LEU A 14 -7.22 10.71 -26.29
N CYS A 15 -7.07 11.80 -25.52
CA CYS A 15 -6.26 11.80 -24.31
C CYS A 15 -7.02 11.00 -23.24
N SER A 16 -7.18 9.70 -23.50
CA SER A 16 -7.53 8.70 -22.51
C SER A 16 -6.62 8.97 -21.32
N CYS A 17 -7.22 9.25 -20.16
CA CYS A 17 -6.51 9.27 -18.90
C CYS A 17 -5.94 7.87 -18.72
N ALA A 18 -4.72 7.68 -19.18
CA ALA A 18 -4.00 6.43 -19.08
C ALA A 18 -3.94 6.06 -17.59
N ASN A 19 -4.08 4.77 -17.28
CA ASN A 19 -3.90 4.25 -15.94
C ASN A 19 -2.54 4.72 -15.40
N LYS A 20 -2.54 5.77 -14.56
CA LYS A 20 -1.31 6.42 -14.10
C LYS A 20 -0.40 5.47 -13.32
N ALA A 21 -0.94 4.45 -12.63
CA ALA A 21 -0.10 3.45 -11.98
C ALA A 21 0.61 2.56 -13.01
N MET A 22 -0.10 2.09 -14.04
CA MET A 22 0.51 1.33 -15.14
C MET A 22 1.54 2.16 -15.91
N THR A 23 1.20 3.40 -16.27
CA THR A 23 2.11 4.30 -16.99
C THR A 23 3.38 4.58 -16.17
N ARG A 24 3.26 4.80 -14.85
CA ARG A 24 4.41 4.92 -13.96
C ARG A 24 5.25 3.64 -13.94
N TYR A 25 4.61 2.48 -13.80
CA TYR A 25 5.31 1.19 -13.80
C TYR A 25 6.07 0.94 -15.13
N GLU A 26 5.40 1.08 -16.28
CA GLU A 26 6.00 0.89 -17.61
C GLU A 26 7.14 1.87 -17.89
N THR A 27 7.06 3.09 -17.32
CA THR A 27 8.11 4.09 -17.47
C THR A 27 9.30 3.84 -16.54
N LEU A 28 9.03 3.49 -15.28
CA LEU A 28 10.04 3.50 -14.21
C LEU A 28 10.67 2.13 -13.95
N ALA A 29 9.96 1.01 -14.17
CA ALA A 29 10.53 -0.32 -13.95
C ALA A 29 11.76 -0.59 -14.83
N PRO A 30 11.77 -0.28 -16.15
CA PRO A 30 12.97 -0.44 -16.98
C PRO A 30 14.12 0.49 -16.56
N VAL A 31 13.80 1.66 -16.00
CA VAL A 31 14.80 2.61 -15.49
C VAL A 31 15.43 2.08 -14.21
N MET A 32 14.62 1.54 -13.29
CA MET A 32 15.09 0.90 -12.07
C MET A 32 16.00 -0.30 -12.36
N GLU A 33 15.62 -1.13 -13.33
CA GLU A 33 16.42 -2.28 -13.74
C GLU A 33 17.79 -1.86 -14.29
N LYS A 34 17.83 -0.82 -15.14
CA LYS A 34 19.06 -0.40 -15.86
C LYS A 34 19.93 0.59 -15.09
N LYS A 35 19.33 1.48 -14.31
CA LYS A 35 20.01 2.63 -13.66
C LYS A 35 19.94 2.61 -12.14
N GLY A 36 19.26 1.63 -11.54
CA GLY A 36 19.09 1.51 -10.08
C GLY A 36 18.27 2.64 -9.47
N PHE A 37 18.20 2.67 -8.14
CA PHE A 37 17.35 3.61 -7.39
C PHE A 37 17.68 5.08 -7.67
N SER A 38 18.98 5.46 -7.63
CA SER A 38 19.41 6.82 -7.94
C SER A 38 19.01 7.27 -9.36
N GLY A 39 19.07 6.37 -10.34
CA GLY A 39 18.63 6.65 -11.70
C GLY A 39 17.12 6.84 -11.82
N THR A 40 16.34 6.03 -11.09
CA THR A 40 14.88 6.15 -11.03
C THR A 40 14.43 7.43 -10.35
N ILE A 41 15.08 7.83 -9.23
CA ILE A 41 14.82 9.09 -8.53
C ILE A 41 14.96 10.28 -9.49
N LYS A 42 16.07 10.33 -10.26
CA LYS A 42 16.30 11.38 -11.26
C LYS A 42 15.25 11.40 -12.37
N GLU A 43 14.76 10.23 -12.79
CA GLU A 43 13.73 10.13 -13.81
C GLU A 43 12.37 10.63 -13.29
N ILE A 44 12.02 10.32 -12.04
CA ILE A 44 10.82 10.82 -11.36
C ILE A 44 10.85 12.34 -11.28
N ASP A 45 11.97 12.94 -10.85
CA ASP A 45 12.08 14.40 -10.75
C ASP A 45 11.95 15.09 -12.12
N LYS A 46 12.52 14.49 -13.18
CA LYS A 46 12.43 15.00 -14.54
C LYS A 46 11.01 14.94 -15.11
N LYS A 47 10.23 13.92 -14.74
CA LYS A 47 8.90 13.63 -15.30
C LYS A 47 7.78 13.75 -14.27
N LYS A 48 7.97 14.57 -13.23
CA LYS A 48 7.04 14.72 -12.10
C LYS A 48 5.61 14.97 -12.56
N ASP A 49 5.41 15.96 -13.43
CA ASP A 49 4.07 16.37 -13.87
C ASP A 49 3.40 15.31 -14.74
N ASP A 50 4.17 14.65 -15.62
CA ASP A 50 3.69 13.59 -16.50
C ASP A 50 3.28 12.32 -15.71
N LEU A 51 4.08 11.94 -14.70
CA LEU A 51 3.93 10.68 -13.98
C LEU A 51 2.95 10.78 -12.80
N TYR A 52 2.92 11.90 -12.10
CA TYR A 52 2.12 12.08 -10.88
C TYR A 52 1.01 13.10 -11.12
N GLY A 53 1.39 14.29 -11.60
CA GLY A 53 0.54 15.47 -11.66
C GLY A 53 0.11 15.97 -10.27
N GLU A 54 -0.54 17.13 -10.22
CA GLU A 54 -0.87 17.82 -8.95
C GLU A 54 -1.74 16.99 -7.99
N LYS A 55 -2.63 16.15 -8.51
CA LYS A 55 -3.56 15.35 -7.70
C LYS A 55 -2.92 14.09 -7.11
N SER A 56 -1.64 13.83 -7.36
CA SER A 56 -0.93 12.65 -6.83
C SER A 56 0.29 13.05 -5.99
N ALA A 57 0.25 14.23 -5.36
CA ALA A 57 1.37 14.75 -4.57
C ALA A 57 1.82 13.78 -3.45
N TYR A 58 0.88 13.16 -2.72
CA TYR A 58 1.20 12.11 -1.74
C TYR A 58 2.08 11.01 -2.36
N LEU A 59 1.66 10.47 -3.52
CA LEU A 59 2.38 9.39 -4.19
C LEU A 59 3.77 9.80 -4.68
N TYR A 60 3.94 11.05 -5.12
CA TYR A 60 5.25 11.57 -5.52
C TYR A 60 6.22 11.52 -4.34
N HIS A 61 5.79 12.02 -3.18
CA HIS A 61 6.61 12.03 -1.97
C HIS A 61 6.81 10.62 -1.39
N PHE A 62 5.76 9.80 -1.37
CA PHE A 62 5.84 8.43 -0.88
C PHE A 62 6.78 7.54 -1.72
N ASP A 63 6.68 7.61 -3.05
CA ASP A 63 7.55 6.86 -3.96
C ASP A 63 9.02 7.31 -3.84
N LEU A 64 9.28 8.63 -3.77
CA LEU A 64 10.64 9.15 -3.57
C LEU A 64 11.19 8.78 -2.20
N GLY A 65 10.40 8.90 -1.14
CA GLY A 65 10.77 8.49 0.21
C GLY A 65 11.21 7.02 0.23
N THR A 66 10.42 6.15 -0.40
CA THR A 66 10.72 4.72 -0.51
C THR A 66 12.02 4.45 -1.30
N LEU A 67 12.22 5.13 -2.43
CA LEU A 67 13.43 4.97 -3.24
C LEU A 67 14.69 5.51 -2.54
N TYR A 68 14.61 6.64 -1.84
CA TYR A 68 15.71 7.17 -1.06
C TYR A 68 16.09 6.23 0.10
N HIS A 69 15.10 5.59 0.74
CA HIS A 69 15.34 4.55 1.73
C HIS A 69 16.16 3.39 1.13
N TYR A 70 15.73 2.88 -0.03
CA TYR A 70 16.46 1.81 -0.74
C TYR A 70 17.85 2.25 -1.21
N ASN A 71 18.05 3.53 -1.49
CA ASN A 71 19.34 4.08 -1.88
C ASN A 71 20.25 4.39 -0.67
N GLY A 72 19.81 4.14 0.56
CA GLY A 72 20.56 4.42 1.80
C GLY A 72 20.61 5.91 2.18
N GLU A 73 19.81 6.77 1.53
CA GLU A 73 19.74 8.21 1.79
C GLU A 73 18.59 8.50 2.77
N TYR A 74 18.72 8.00 4.01
CA TYR A 74 17.66 7.98 5.01
C TYR A 74 17.13 9.37 5.39
N GLU A 75 17.98 10.39 5.47
CA GLU A 75 17.55 11.76 5.75
C GLU A 75 16.60 12.29 4.65
N LYS A 76 16.96 12.12 3.38
CA LYS A 76 16.10 12.50 2.25
C LYS A 76 14.82 11.68 2.22
N SER A 77 14.92 10.39 2.56
CA SER A 77 13.76 9.53 2.68
C SER A 77 12.77 10.08 3.72
N SER A 78 13.23 10.37 4.94
CA SER A 78 12.40 10.94 5.99
C SER A 78 11.79 12.29 5.59
N MET A 79 12.56 13.19 4.96
CA MET A 79 12.00 14.46 4.46
C MET A 79 10.82 14.27 3.48
N HIS A 80 10.94 13.32 2.55
CA HIS A 80 9.87 13.03 1.61
C HIS A 80 8.69 12.33 2.29
N LEU A 81 8.94 11.39 3.21
CA LEU A 81 7.85 10.70 3.93
C LEU A 81 7.08 11.65 4.87
N GLU A 82 7.74 12.61 5.51
CA GLU A 82 7.07 13.68 6.28
C GLU A 82 6.16 14.54 5.39
N GLN A 83 6.62 14.88 4.18
CA GLN A 83 5.78 15.62 3.23
C GLN A 83 4.58 14.80 2.78
N ALA A 84 4.73 13.48 2.61
CA ALA A 84 3.61 12.59 2.32
C ALA A 84 2.61 12.55 3.49
N GLU A 85 3.09 12.43 4.73
CA GLU A 85 2.28 12.47 5.95
C GLU A 85 1.49 13.78 6.07
N GLN A 86 2.15 14.94 5.89
CA GLN A 86 1.50 16.25 5.92
C GLN A 86 0.36 16.36 4.88
N ILE A 87 0.60 15.88 3.66
CA ILE A 87 -0.43 15.86 2.61
C ILE A 87 -1.60 14.97 3.01
N TYR A 88 -1.33 13.82 3.62
CA TYR A 88 -2.37 12.91 4.09
C TYR A 88 -3.26 13.57 5.16
N ASP A 89 -2.66 14.19 6.18
CA ASP A 89 -3.36 14.87 7.28
C ASP A 89 -4.21 16.06 6.80
N ASP A 90 -3.67 16.85 5.86
CA ASP A 90 -4.38 17.97 5.24
C ASP A 90 -5.63 17.50 4.48
N LEU A 91 -5.51 16.41 3.74
CA LEU A 91 -6.61 15.85 2.96
C LEU A 91 -7.67 15.18 3.83
N TYR A 92 -7.25 14.58 4.95
CA TYR A 92 -8.14 14.04 5.96
C TYR A 92 -8.96 15.16 6.62
N THR A 93 -8.32 16.24 7.04
CA THR A 93 -8.99 17.38 7.68
C THR A 93 -10.01 18.05 6.76
N ARG A 94 -9.68 18.23 5.48
CA ARG A 94 -10.57 18.86 4.49
C ARG A 94 -11.74 17.98 4.05
N SER A 95 -11.67 16.65 4.25
CA SER A 95 -12.71 15.74 3.76
C SER A 95 -14.03 15.88 4.50
N VAL A 96 -13.99 16.17 5.80
CA VAL A 96 -15.16 16.28 6.68
C VAL A 96 -16.05 17.48 6.30
N THR A 97 -15.50 18.50 5.61
CA THR A 97 -16.23 19.74 5.29
C THR A 97 -16.91 19.71 3.90
N ASN A 98 -16.55 18.78 2.99
CA ASN A 98 -16.90 18.87 1.56
C ASN A 98 -17.61 17.64 0.94
N GLU A 99 -18.13 16.70 1.73
CA GLU A 99 -18.65 15.42 1.21
C GLU A 99 -19.83 15.58 0.20
N ALA A 100 -20.63 16.64 0.31
CA ALA A 100 -21.82 16.84 -0.54
C ALA A 100 -21.50 17.18 -2.01
N ALA A 101 -20.45 17.96 -2.29
CA ALA A 101 -20.06 18.33 -3.67
C ALA A 101 -19.35 17.19 -4.41
N ALA A 102 -18.86 16.21 -3.65
CA ALA A 102 -17.94 15.20 -4.12
C ALA A 102 -18.64 14.03 -4.84
N VAL A 103 -19.90 13.73 -4.49
CA VAL A 103 -20.68 12.59 -5.01
C VAL A 103 -20.83 12.62 -6.55
N VAL A 104 -20.80 13.81 -7.16
CA VAL A 104 -21.13 14.01 -8.59
C VAL A 104 -19.89 13.98 -9.52
N THR A 105 -18.66 14.05 -9.00
CA THR A 105 -17.41 14.15 -9.80
C THR A 105 -16.63 12.84 -9.82
N ASN A 106 -15.87 12.57 -10.90
CA ASN A 106 -15.02 11.37 -11.06
C ASN A 106 -13.95 11.32 -9.94
N ASP A 107 -13.66 10.12 -9.41
CA ASP A 107 -12.74 9.92 -8.28
C ASP A 107 -11.30 10.40 -8.58
N ASN A 108 -10.88 10.34 -9.85
CA ASN A 108 -9.55 10.81 -10.29
C ASN A 108 -9.37 12.34 -10.24
N VAL A 109 -10.45 13.12 -10.09
CA VAL A 109 -10.38 14.60 -10.01
C VAL A 109 -9.91 15.07 -8.63
N ARG A 110 -10.09 14.23 -7.61
CA ARG A 110 -9.72 14.55 -6.23
C ARG A 110 -8.22 14.32 -5.99
N PRO A 111 -7.59 15.10 -5.10
CA PRO A 111 -6.29 14.74 -4.57
C PRO A 111 -6.33 13.30 -4.03
N TYR A 112 -5.30 12.53 -4.36
CA TYR A 112 -5.15 11.16 -3.95
C TYR A 112 -5.08 11.06 -2.43
N ARG A 113 -5.87 10.15 -1.85
CA ARG A 113 -5.80 9.81 -0.43
C ARG A 113 -5.14 8.46 -0.32
N ALA A 114 -4.11 8.40 0.50
CA ALA A 114 -3.40 7.17 0.78
C ALA A 114 -4.35 6.11 1.35
N ARG A 115 -4.17 4.87 0.92
CA ARG A 115 -4.84 3.71 1.46
C ARG A 115 -4.23 3.38 2.83
N PRO A 116 -4.99 2.76 3.75
CA PRO A 116 -4.51 2.46 5.11
C PRO A 116 -3.17 1.72 5.15
N PHE A 117 -2.95 0.75 4.24
CA PHE A 117 -1.69 0.00 4.20
C PHE A 117 -0.50 0.81 3.69
N GLU A 118 -0.71 1.85 2.87
CA GLU A 118 0.35 2.75 2.43
C GLU A 118 0.83 3.63 3.59
N ILE A 119 -0.09 4.04 4.48
CA ILE A 119 0.24 4.76 5.72
C ILE A 119 1.03 3.86 6.69
N ILE A 120 0.65 2.57 6.80
CA ILE A 120 1.44 1.59 7.56
C ILE A 120 2.86 1.50 7.01
N VAL A 121 3.02 1.31 5.70
CA VAL A 121 4.35 1.21 5.06
C VAL A 121 5.15 2.51 5.25
N MET A 122 4.51 3.67 5.15
CA MET A 122 5.13 4.98 5.38
C MET A 122 5.76 5.06 6.78
N HIS A 123 4.99 4.75 7.83
CA HIS A 123 5.49 4.78 9.21
C HIS A 123 6.58 3.72 9.46
N GLN A 124 6.45 2.52 8.87
CA GLN A 124 7.50 1.51 8.95
C GLN A 124 8.82 2.04 8.35
N LEU A 125 8.76 2.65 7.17
CA LEU A 125 9.94 3.23 6.51
C LEU A 125 10.55 4.39 7.32
N GLN A 126 9.72 5.29 7.87
CA GLN A 126 10.18 6.37 8.76
C GLN A 126 10.91 5.82 10.00
N ILE A 127 10.29 4.88 10.74
CA ILE A 127 10.93 4.23 11.90
C ILE A 127 12.26 3.60 11.48
N MET A 128 12.27 2.85 10.37
CA MET A 128 13.47 2.21 9.86
C MET A 128 14.55 3.21 9.42
N ASN A 129 14.20 4.38 8.88
CA ASN A 129 15.13 5.46 8.58
C ASN A 129 15.81 5.97 9.86
N TYR A 130 15.03 6.30 10.89
CA TYR A 130 15.56 6.78 12.16
C TYR A 130 16.46 5.75 12.83
N LEU A 131 16.06 4.47 12.81
CA LEU A 131 16.88 3.36 13.30
C LEU A 131 18.18 3.16 12.50
N ALA A 132 18.15 3.36 11.18
CA ALA A 132 19.35 3.33 10.34
C ALA A 132 20.35 4.42 10.73
N MET A 133 19.83 5.62 11.02
CA MET A 133 20.55 6.81 11.47
C MET A 133 20.95 6.75 12.96
N LYS A 134 20.55 5.69 13.69
CA LYS A 134 20.76 5.53 15.14
C LYS A 134 20.08 6.61 15.99
N ASN A 135 19.00 7.20 15.47
CA ASN A 135 18.24 8.24 16.14
C ASN A 135 17.00 7.62 16.81
N VAL A 136 17.17 7.16 18.04
CA VAL A 136 16.09 6.49 18.79
C VAL A 136 15.01 7.48 19.23
N ASP A 137 15.39 8.73 19.53
CA ASP A 137 14.46 9.76 19.99
C ASP A 137 13.44 10.11 18.89
N ASP A 138 13.89 10.34 17.66
CA ASP A 138 12.98 10.60 16.54
C ASP A 138 12.20 9.35 16.14
N ALA A 139 12.80 8.15 16.26
CA ALA A 139 12.06 6.90 16.08
C ALA A 139 10.91 6.77 17.09
N LEU A 140 11.09 7.21 18.34
CA LEU A 140 10.07 7.18 19.37
C LEU A 140 8.92 8.17 19.09
N VAL A 141 9.24 9.36 18.56
CA VAL A 141 8.23 10.32 18.09
C VAL A 141 7.40 9.69 16.97
N GLU A 142 8.06 9.05 16.01
CA GLU A 142 7.40 8.37 14.90
C GLU A 142 6.52 7.21 15.37
N VAL A 143 6.98 6.43 16.35
CA VAL A 143 6.18 5.35 16.96
C VAL A 143 4.88 5.88 17.55
N LYS A 144 4.91 7.05 18.20
CA LYS A 144 3.70 7.70 18.75
C LYS A 144 2.75 8.12 17.62
N ARG A 145 3.27 8.67 16.52
CA ARG A 145 2.46 9.00 15.33
C ARG A 145 1.84 7.76 14.70
N ALA A 146 2.64 6.71 14.51
CA ALA A 146 2.20 5.44 13.96
C ALA A 146 1.08 4.81 14.81
N GLN A 147 1.16 4.90 16.15
CA GLN A 147 0.10 4.42 17.02
C GLN A 147 -1.21 5.20 16.83
N ILE A 148 -1.15 6.53 16.75
CA ILE A 148 -2.32 7.38 16.49
C ILE A 148 -2.95 7.01 15.13
N ALA A 149 -2.12 6.83 14.10
CA ALA A 149 -2.58 6.44 12.76
C ALA A 149 -3.25 5.06 12.78
N LEU A 150 -2.66 4.07 13.44
CA LEU A 150 -3.24 2.73 13.57
C LEU A 150 -4.59 2.77 14.28
N ASP A 151 -4.70 3.53 15.36
CA ASP A 151 -5.92 3.65 16.14
C ASP A 151 -7.03 4.35 15.31
N ALA A 152 -6.67 5.39 14.54
CA ALA A 152 -7.59 6.09 13.64
C ALA A 152 -8.07 5.23 12.45
N LEU A 153 -7.20 4.39 11.90
CA LEU A 153 -7.48 3.58 10.71
C LEU A 153 -8.27 2.30 11.03
N TYR A 154 -7.91 1.61 12.11
CA TYR A 154 -8.34 0.23 12.35
C TYR A 154 -9.19 0.04 13.61
N GLN A 155 -9.12 0.94 14.60
CA GLN A 155 -9.73 0.70 15.91
C GLN A 155 -11.21 1.10 15.97
N LYS A 156 -12.02 0.49 15.10
CA LYS A 156 -13.50 0.55 15.16
C LYS A 156 -14.07 -0.33 16.27
N ASP A 157 -13.40 -1.44 16.54
CA ASP A 157 -13.71 -2.41 17.59
C ASP A 157 -12.55 -2.44 18.58
N LYS A 158 -12.84 -2.15 19.86
CA LYS A 158 -11.80 -2.07 20.91
C LYS A 158 -11.18 -3.44 21.22
N ASP A 159 -11.89 -4.51 20.91
CA ASP A 159 -11.44 -5.88 21.19
C ASP A 159 -10.64 -6.49 20.05
N LYS A 160 -10.48 -5.80 18.91
CA LYS A 160 -9.69 -6.27 17.77
C LYS A 160 -8.42 -5.44 17.59
N VAL A 161 -7.37 -6.11 17.16
CA VAL A 161 -6.14 -5.50 16.66
C VAL A 161 -5.92 -6.08 15.26
N ASN A 162 -6.80 -5.71 14.34
CA ASN A 162 -6.82 -6.16 12.96
C ASN A 162 -5.96 -5.25 12.05
N ASP A 163 -4.87 -4.73 12.61
CA ASP A 163 -3.92 -3.85 11.96
C ASP A 163 -2.71 -4.63 11.42
N ASN A 164 -1.48 -4.17 11.66
CA ASN A 164 -0.26 -4.72 11.10
C ASN A 164 0.74 -5.15 12.20
N GLY A 165 0.96 -6.47 12.30
CA GLY A 165 1.85 -7.07 13.31
C GLY A 165 3.30 -6.60 13.22
N PHE A 166 3.83 -6.36 12.02
CA PHE A 166 5.22 -5.90 11.86
C PHE A 166 5.41 -4.47 12.35
N LEU A 167 4.49 -3.54 12.05
CA LEU A 167 4.58 -2.18 12.56
C LEU A 167 4.47 -2.16 14.10
N ARG A 168 3.54 -2.92 14.68
CA ARG A 168 3.44 -3.07 16.16
C ARG A 168 4.73 -3.65 16.76
N TYR A 169 5.35 -4.63 16.10
CA TYR A 169 6.63 -5.22 16.53
C TYR A 169 7.78 -4.22 16.45
N LEU A 170 7.87 -3.41 15.39
CA LEU A 170 8.85 -2.31 15.29
C LEU A 170 8.67 -1.29 16.42
N CYS A 171 7.42 -0.92 16.75
CA CYS A 171 7.17 -0.05 17.90
C CYS A 171 7.73 -0.63 19.20
N GLY A 172 7.54 -1.93 19.45
CA GLY A 172 8.09 -2.61 20.62
C GLY A 172 9.62 -2.58 20.67
N ILE A 173 10.27 -2.77 19.52
CA ILE A 173 11.74 -2.67 19.42
C ILE A 173 12.22 -1.25 19.76
N VAL A 174 11.55 -0.22 19.26
CA VAL A 174 11.93 1.18 19.54
C VAL A 174 11.71 1.53 21.01
N TYR A 175 10.59 1.15 21.61
CA TYR A 175 10.34 1.35 23.05
C TYR A 175 11.40 0.66 23.90
N GLU A 176 11.74 -0.59 23.58
CA GLU A 176 12.83 -1.31 24.26
C GLU A 176 14.17 -0.58 24.12
N MET A 177 14.49 -0.07 22.91
CA MET A 177 15.71 0.70 22.68
C MET A 177 15.73 2.04 23.44
N ALA A 178 14.56 2.62 23.71
CA ALA A 178 14.39 3.84 24.50
C ALA A 178 14.38 3.57 26.02
N GLY A 179 14.33 2.30 26.44
CA GLY A 179 14.20 1.91 27.85
C GLY A 179 12.77 2.05 28.41
N GLU A 180 11.76 2.19 27.54
CA GLU A 180 10.34 2.26 27.91
C GLU A 180 9.75 0.84 27.97
N ASP A 181 10.15 0.05 28.97
CA ASP A 181 9.83 -1.39 29.07
C ASP A 181 8.32 -1.69 29.13
N ASP A 182 7.53 -0.89 29.84
CA ASP A 182 6.08 -1.06 29.94
C ASP A 182 5.39 -0.86 28.59
N ASP A 183 5.78 0.19 27.85
CA ASP A 183 5.26 0.49 26.52
C ASP A 183 5.73 -0.56 25.49
N ALA A 184 6.97 -1.05 25.63
CA ALA A 184 7.49 -2.15 24.82
C ALA A 184 6.66 -3.42 25.04
N ALA A 185 6.36 -3.78 26.29
CA ALA A 185 5.53 -4.94 26.61
C ALA A 185 4.13 -4.84 25.96
N ILE A 186 3.49 -3.66 26.08
CA ILE A 186 2.18 -3.41 25.46
C ILE A 186 2.28 -3.54 23.93
N ALA A 187 3.30 -2.96 23.32
CA ALA A 187 3.50 -3.03 21.87
C ALA A 187 3.73 -4.46 21.39
N TYR A 188 4.51 -5.27 22.10
CA TYR A 188 4.73 -6.69 21.78
C TYR A 188 3.47 -7.55 21.93
N ILE A 189 2.66 -7.32 22.97
CA ILE A 189 1.36 -8.00 23.13
C ILE A 189 0.42 -7.62 21.98
N LYS A 190 0.36 -6.33 21.61
CA LYS A 190 -0.41 -5.88 20.44
C LYS A 190 0.11 -6.48 19.14
N ALA A 191 1.43 -6.61 18.98
CA ALA A 191 2.03 -7.27 17.82
C ALA A 191 1.61 -8.75 17.75
N ALA A 192 1.65 -9.47 18.86
CA ALA A 192 1.19 -10.86 18.93
C ALA A 192 -0.27 -11.01 18.54
N LYS A 193 -1.13 -10.11 19.01
CA LYS A 193 -2.54 -10.08 18.65
C LYS A 193 -2.75 -9.73 17.17
N ALA A 194 -2.01 -8.75 16.65
CA ALA A 194 -2.08 -8.32 15.25
C ALA A 194 -1.65 -9.40 14.27
N PHE A 195 -0.60 -10.17 14.58
CA PHE A 195 -0.24 -11.35 13.78
C PHE A 195 -1.30 -12.45 13.84
N LYS A 196 -1.95 -12.64 15.00
CA LYS A 196 -3.03 -13.63 15.15
C LYS A 196 -4.27 -13.30 14.32
N GLU A 197 -4.64 -12.02 14.29
CA GLU A 197 -5.84 -11.51 13.60
C GLU A 197 -5.57 -11.08 12.16
N GLY A 198 -4.29 -10.98 11.78
CA GLY A 198 -3.82 -10.50 10.49
C GLY A 198 -3.71 -11.58 9.41
N ASN A 199 -3.13 -11.17 8.28
CA ASN A 199 -3.03 -12.00 7.07
C ASN A 199 -1.66 -12.68 6.89
N ILE A 200 -0.83 -12.67 7.93
CA ILE A 200 0.46 -13.37 8.01
C ILE A 200 0.51 -14.13 9.31
N ASP A 201 0.89 -15.40 9.22
CA ASP A 201 1.17 -16.20 10.41
C ASP A 201 2.32 -15.58 11.21
N MET A 202 2.23 -15.65 12.53
CA MET A 202 3.29 -15.22 13.43
C MET A 202 4.64 -15.87 13.04
N PRO A 203 5.66 -15.08 12.67
CA PRO A 203 7.00 -15.62 12.40
C PRO A 203 7.58 -16.22 13.68
N LYS A 204 8.29 -17.35 13.57
CA LYS A 204 8.82 -18.08 14.73
C LYS A 204 9.82 -17.22 15.48
N GLU A 205 10.72 -16.57 14.75
CA GLU A 205 11.73 -15.71 15.34
C GLU A 205 11.10 -14.51 16.05
N VAL A 206 10.10 -13.88 15.43
CA VAL A 206 9.35 -12.78 16.06
C VAL A 206 8.68 -13.24 17.35
N TRP A 207 8.06 -14.43 17.33
CA TRP A 207 7.44 -15.01 18.51
C TRP A 207 8.43 -15.30 19.64
N GLU A 208 9.58 -15.88 19.31
CA GLU A 208 10.66 -16.14 20.27
C GLU A 208 11.13 -14.85 20.94
N PHE A 209 11.36 -13.80 20.16
CA PHE A 209 11.79 -12.51 20.71
C PHE A 209 10.71 -11.79 21.52
N ILE A 210 9.44 -11.89 21.12
CA ILE A 210 8.31 -11.38 21.92
C ILE A 210 8.26 -12.11 23.27
N CYS A 211 8.34 -13.45 23.28
CA CYS A 211 8.30 -14.24 24.51
C CYS A 211 9.48 -13.89 25.44
N GLU A 212 10.70 -13.79 24.91
CA GLU A 212 11.88 -13.45 25.70
C GLU A 212 11.78 -12.04 26.29
N SER A 213 11.38 -11.06 25.47
CA SER A 213 11.24 -9.67 25.93
C SER A 213 10.19 -9.57 27.05
N LEU A 214 9.02 -10.19 26.85
CA LEU A 214 7.95 -10.21 27.85
C LEU A 214 8.32 -11.02 29.10
N THR A 215 9.16 -12.04 29.00
CA THR A 215 9.67 -12.79 30.16
C THR A 215 10.57 -11.89 31.00
N ARG A 216 11.48 -11.14 30.37
CA ARG A 216 12.33 -10.16 31.07
C ARG A 216 11.51 -9.06 31.75
N MET A 217 10.40 -8.66 31.14
CA MET A 217 9.50 -7.62 31.65
C MET A 217 8.50 -8.14 32.69
N ASP A 218 8.50 -9.43 33.03
CA ASP A 218 7.50 -10.08 33.91
C ASP A 218 6.05 -9.97 33.39
N ARG A 219 5.88 -10.02 32.07
CA ARG A 219 4.60 -9.84 31.35
C ARG A 219 4.26 -11.00 30.41
N VAL A 220 5.04 -12.08 30.41
CA VAL A 220 4.83 -13.23 29.50
C VAL A 220 3.48 -13.93 29.72
N SER A 221 2.94 -13.87 30.93
CA SER A 221 1.64 -14.44 31.29
C SER A 221 0.47 -13.75 30.57
N ASP A 222 0.62 -12.50 30.12
CA ASP A 222 -0.39 -11.76 29.36
C ASP A 222 -0.70 -12.43 28.02
N LEU A 223 0.26 -13.17 27.45
CA LEU A 223 0.08 -13.91 26.19
C LEU A 223 -0.95 -15.04 26.31
N ASN A 224 -1.19 -15.55 27.52
CA ASN A 224 -2.21 -16.58 27.76
C ASN A 224 -3.61 -16.08 27.41
N ALA A 225 -3.89 -14.79 27.60
CA ALA A 225 -5.16 -14.17 27.23
C ALA A 225 -5.39 -14.16 25.70
N LEU A 226 -4.30 -14.22 24.92
CA LEU A 226 -4.34 -14.35 23.46
C LEU A 226 -4.45 -15.81 23.01
N GLY A 227 -4.51 -16.79 23.93
CA GLY A 227 -4.57 -18.22 23.59
C GLY A 227 -3.27 -18.77 23.00
N TYR A 228 -2.16 -18.04 23.11
CA TYR A 228 -0.83 -18.55 22.80
C TYR A 228 -0.24 -19.26 23.99
N LYS A 229 0.52 -20.33 23.75
CA LYS A 229 1.41 -20.93 24.76
C LYS A 229 2.77 -20.25 24.62
N PRO A 230 3.24 -19.51 25.64
CA PRO A 230 4.59 -18.97 25.63
C PRO A 230 5.62 -20.08 25.41
N VAL A 231 6.66 -19.78 24.63
CA VAL A 231 7.79 -20.68 24.47
C VAL A 231 8.87 -20.35 25.49
N GLU A 232 9.60 -21.37 25.94
CA GLU A 232 10.83 -21.16 26.71
C GLU A 232 11.87 -20.42 25.85
N SER A 233 12.75 -19.66 26.48
CA SER A 233 13.79 -18.89 25.79
C SER A 233 14.63 -19.79 24.89
N THR A 234 14.70 -19.46 23.60
CA THR A 234 15.59 -20.13 22.66
C THR A 234 17.03 -19.64 22.85
N PRO A 235 18.06 -20.41 22.44
CA PRO A 235 19.44 -19.97 22.52
C PRO A 235 19.66 -18.61 21.84
N LYS A 236 18.99 -18.40 20.71
CA LYS A 236 19.08 -17.15 19.95
C LYS A 236 18.46 -15.96 20.70
N ALA A 237 17.30 -16.15 21.33
CA ALA A 237 16.66 -15.11 22.12
C ALA A 237 17.48 -14.78 23.39
N ASP A 238 17.99 -15.81 24.05
CA ASP A 238 18.88 -15.69 25.22
C ASP A 238 20.19 -14.96 24.88
N ASP A 239 20.77 -15.25 23.72
CA ASP A 239 21.97 -14.56 23.23
C ASP A 239 21.73 -13.07 23.01
N VAL A 240 20.58 -12.68 22.42
CA VAL A 240 20.23 -11.25 22.28
C VAL A 240 20.15 -10.56 23.64
N ARG A 241 19.60 -11.23 24.66
CA ARG A 241 19.55 -10.69 26.04
C ARG A 241 20.95 -10.58 26.66
N LYS A 242 21.75 -11.64 26.57
CA LYS A 242 23.09 -11.73 27.21
C LYS A 242 24.09 -10.79 26.57
N LEU A 243 24.11 -10.74 25.24
CA LEU A 243 25.03 -9.91 24.49
C LEU A 243 24.54 -8.45 24.51
N GLY A 244 23.25 -8.22 24.31
CA GLY A 244 22.66 -6.88 24.27
C GLY A 244 22.94 -6.12 22.97
N GLN A 245 23.74 -6.66 22.05
CA GLN A 245 23.98 -6.11 20.73
C GLN A 245 23.65 -7.12 19.62
N GLU A 246 23.20 -6.60 18.48
CA GLU A 246 22.72 -7.42 17.37
C GLU A 246 22.76 -6.66 16.04
N ILE A 247 22.74 -7.41 14.94
CA ILE A 247 22.44 -6.91 13.60
C ILE A 247 20.99 -7.26 13.30
N VAL A 248 20.19 -6.26 12.91
CA VAL A 248 18.82 -6.44 12.42
C VAL A 248 18.85 -6.30 10.91
N LEU A 249 18.76 -7.43 10.21
CA LEU A 249 18.70 -7.48 8.76
C LEU A 249 17.24 -7.39 8.31
N VAL A 250 16.93 -6.42 7.47
CA VAL A 250 15.63 -6.22 6.85
C VAL A 250 15.76 -6.39 5.34
N GLY A 251 15.05 -7.36 4.76
CA GLY A 251 15.03 -7.61 3.33
C GLY A 251 13.70 -7.23 2.68
N TYR A 252 13.77 -6.45 1.60
CA TYR A 252 12.61 -6.05 0.80
C TYR A 252 12.56 -6.88 -0.48
N ALA A 253 11.53 -7.69 -0.64
CA ALA A 253 11.42 -8.64 -1.75
C ALA A 253 10.27 -8.31 -2.69
N GLY A 254 10.61 -8.14 -3.96
CA GLY A 254 9.68 -7.96 -5.06
C GLY A 254 8.92 -6.63 -5.00
N HIS A 255 8.26 -6.33 -6.10
CA HIS A 255 7.40 -5.16 -6.22
C HIS A 255 5.98 -5.51 -5.77
N SER A 256 5.34 -4.65 -4.96
CA SER A 256 3.93 -4.84 -4.58
C SER A 256 3.03 -4.83 -5.82
N PRO A 257 1.84 -5.45 -5.79
CA PRO A 257 0.89 -5.33 -6.89
C PRO A 257 0.48 -3.88 -7.13
N ILE A 258 0.00 -3.60 -8.34
CA ILE A 258 -0.61 -2.32 -8.71
C ILE A 258 -2.11 -2.51 -8.96
N LEU A 259 -2.82 -1.43 -9.30
CA LEU A 259 -4.24 -1.48 -9.62
C LEU A 259 -4.50 -1.48 -11.13
N GLY A 260 -5.41 -2.36 -11.55
CA GLY A 260 -6.00 -2.43 -12.89
C GLY A 260 -7.49 -2.08 -12.86
N GLU A 261 -8.11 -2.04 -14.04
CA GLU A 261 -9.55 -1.76 -14.19
C GLU A 261 -10.36 -3.04 -14.38
N LEU A 262 -11.28 -3.29 -13.46
CA LEU A 262 -12.37 -4.24 -13.65
C LEU A 262 -13.59 -3.50 -14.22
N TYR A 263 -13.85 -3.68 -15.50
CA TYR A 263 -15.06 -3.14 -16.11
C TYR A 263 -16.29 -4.00 -15.80
N MET A 264 -17.34 -3.37 -15.30
CA MET A 264 -18.64 -3.97 -15.04
C MET A 264 -19.70 -3.27 -15.89
N SER A 265 -20.68 -4.03 -16.39
CA SER A 265 -21.84 -3.44 -17.07
C SER A 265 -23.09 -4.29 -16.94
N GLY A 266 -24.25 -3.68 -17.04
CA GLY A 266 -25.51 -4.40 -17.04
C GLY A 266 -26.70 -3.47 -16.97
N THR A 267 -27.67 -3.81 -16.14
CA THR A 267 -29.00 -3.17 -16.14
C THR A 267 -29.33 -2.63 -14.75
N PHE A 268 -29.71 -1.37 -14.71
CA PHE A 268 -30.29 -0.72 -13.54
C PHE A 268 -31.82 -0.69 -13.66
N ILE A 269 -32.51 -1.11 -12.61
CA ILE A 269 -33.98 -1.04 -12.47
C ILE A 269 -34.30 -0.13 -11.28
N SER A 270 -34.90 1.03 -11.55
CA SER A 270 -35.22 2.02 -10.50
C SER A 270 -36.06 1.43 -9.37
N GLY A 271 -35.63 1.61 -8.12
CA GLY A 271 -36.32 1.10 -6.93
C GLY A 271 -36.32 -0.43 -6.78
N GLY A 272 -35.61 -1.15 -7.65
CA GLY A 272 -35.50 -2.61 -7.63
C GLY A 272 -34.04 -3.06 -7.50
N SER A 273 -33.54 -3.69 -8.56
CA SER A 273 -32.22 -4.30 -8.60
C SER A 273 -31.31 -3.68 -9.65
N MET A 274 -30.01 -3.85 -9.42
CA MET A 274 -28.95 -3.57 -10.36
C MET A 274 -28.24 -4.88 -10.66
N HIS A 275 -28.33 -5.35 -11.90
CA HIS A 275 -27.66 -6.56 -12.37
C HIS A 275 -26.40 -6.18 -13.14
N LEU A 276 -25.23 -6.61 -12.68
CA LEU A 276 -23.94 -6.29 -13.27
C LEU A 276 -23.24 -7.57 -13.73
N ASN A 277 -22.68 -7.54 -14.93
CA ASN A 277 -21.81 -8.57 -15.47
C ASN A 277 -20.38 -8.03 -15.55
N TYR A 278 -19.40 -8.89 -15.28
CA TYR A 278 -17.99 -8.56 -15.36
C TYR A 278 -17.19 -9.80 -15.76
N LYS A 279 -15.99 -9.57 -16.32
CA LYS A 279 -15.05 -10.64 -16.63
C LYS A 279 -14.12 -10.83 -15.44
N ASP A 280 -14.15 -12.00 -14.81
CA ASP A 280 -13.24 -12.32 -13.72
C ASP A 280 -11.80 -12.45 -14.26
N ALA A 281 -10.88 -11.66 -13.72
CA ALA A 281 -9.50 -11.61 -14.19
C ALA A 281 -8.70 -12.89 -13.92
N LYS A 282 -9.09 -13.70 -12.93
CA LYS A 282 -8.38 -14.95 -12.55
C LYS A 282 -8.83 -16.12 -13.42
N THR A 283 -10.13 -16.25 -13.64
CA THR A 283 -10.75 -17.39 -14.35
C THR A 283 -11.02 -17.09 -15.82
N GLY A 284 -11.10 -15.81 -16.20
CA GLY A 284 -11.49 -15.37 -17.54
C GLY A 284 -12.99 -15.51 -17.84
N ASN A 285 -13.76 -16.05 -16.91
CA ASN A 285 -15.19 -16.28 -17.07
C ASN A 285 -16.00 -15.01 -16.86
N ILE A 286 -17.19 -14.95 -17.47
CA ILE A 286 -18.16 -13.90 -17.20
C ILE A 286 -18.92 -14.28 -15.92
N SER A 287 -18.82 -13.43 -14.91
CA SER A 287 -19.56 -13.54 -13.65
C SER A 287 -20.58 -12.42 -13.56
N SER A 288 -21.58 -12.60 -12.70
CA SER A 288 -22.61 -11.60 -12.45
C SER A 288 -22.82 -11.34 -10.96
N LEU A 289 -23.22 -10.11 -10.63
CA LEU A 289 -23.55 -9.65 -9.30
C LEU A 289 -24.87 -8.88 -9.36
N THR A 290 -25.79 -9.18 -8.44
CA THR A 290 -27.05 -8.43 -8.30
C THR A 290 -27.03 -7.67 -6.99
N LEU A 291 -27.26 -6.36 -7.05
CA LEU A 291 -27.28 -5.46 -5.91
C LEU A 291 -28.62 -4.73 -5.85
N VAL A 292 -28.95 -4.18 -4.69
CA VAL A 292 -30.08 -3.25 -4.57
C VAL A 292 -29.72 -1.96 -5.30
N ALA A 293 -30.62 -1.49 -6.15
CA ALA A 293 -30.42 -0.25 -6.89
C ALA A 293 -30.43 0.95 -5.92
N PRO A 294 -29.47 1.89 -6.00
CA PRO A 294 -29.53 3.11 -5.21
C PRO A 294 -30.80 3.92 -5.54
N ILE A 295 -31.42 4.50 -4.51
CA ILE A 295 -32.60 5.36 -4.68
C ILE A 295 -32.14 6.72 -5.21
N VAL A 296 -32.64 7.11 -6.38
CA VAL A 296 -32.33 8.40 -7.01
C VAL A 296 -33.61 9.18 -7.28
N PRO A 297 -33.75 10.42 -6.78
CA PRO A 297 -34.89 11.27 -7.09
C PRO A 297 -35.04 11.45 -8.61
N ASN A 298 -36.28 11.43 -9.10
CA ASN A 298 -36.62 11.57 -10.53
C ASN A 298 -36.15 10.43 -11.45
N ALA A 299 -35.69 9.30 -10.92
CA ALA A 299 -35.40 8.10 -11.72
C ALA A 299 -36.66 7.43 -12.31
N GLY A 300 -37.85 7.75 -11.76
CA GLY A 300 -39.11 7.15 -12.20
C GLY A 300 -39.11 5.63 -12.05
N SER A 301 -39.78 4.93 -12.98
CA SER A 301 -39.76 3.47 -13.12
C SER A 301 -38.89 3.03 -14.31
N GLU A 302 -37.89 3.84 -14.68
CA GLU A 302 -37.09 3.60 -15.88
C GLU A 302 -36.04 2.50 -15.65
N THR A 303 -35.81 1.72 -16.70
CA THR A 303 -34.76 0.71 -16.79
C THR A 303 -33.75 1.16 -17.82
N PHE A 304 -32.47 1.14 -17.49
CA PHE A 304 -31.42 1.54 -18.42
C PHE A 304 -30.11 0.78 -18.19
N HIS A 305 -29.27 0.79 -19.22
CA HIS A 305 -27.93 0.21 -19.14
C HIS A 305 -26.98 1.11 -18.37
N ILE A 306 -26.14 0.48 -17.55
CA ILE A 306 -25.07 1.15 -16.82
C ILE A 306 -23.77 0.38 -17.02
N GLY A 307 -22.66 1.11 -16.99
CA GLY A 307 -21.33 0.54 -17.02
C GLY A 307 -20.35 1.45 -16.30
N PHE A 308 -19.42 0.85 -15.56
CA PHE A 308 -18.39 1.56 -14.82
C PHE A 308 -17.21 0.63 -14.52
N ALA A 309 -16.03 1.22 -14.29
CA ALA A 309 -14.86 0.49 -13.85
C ALA A 309 -14.69 0.54 -12.33
N LEU A 310 -14.14 -0.53 -11.75
CA LEU A 310 -13.66 -0.58 -10.37
C LEU A 310 -12.17 -0.91 -10.34
N PRO A 311 -11.45 -0.53 -9.28
CA PRO A 311 -10.08 -0.99 -9.09
C PRO A 311 -10.05 -2.50 -8.86
N GLU A 312 -9.16 -3.19 -9.55
CA GLU A 312 -8.81 -4.59 -9.27
C GLU A 312 -7.31 -4.73 -9.04
N LYS A 313 -6.92 -5.76 -8.29
CA LYS A 313 -5.51 -6.07 -8.04
C LYS A 313 -4.86 -6.62 -9.31
N LYS A 314 -3.78 -6.00 -9.76
CA LYS A 314 -2.94 -6.48 -10.85
C LYS A 314 -1.56 -6.91 -10.31
N PRO A 315 -1.30 -8.23 -10.20
CA PRO A 315 -0.01 -8.71 -9.72
C PRO A 315 1.10 -8.36 -10.71
N LEU A 316 2.27 -8.05 -10.16
CA LEU A 316 3.49 -7.86 -10.93
C LEU A 316 4.37 -9.10 -10.82
N LYS A 317 5.26 -9.30 -11.80
CA LYS A 317 6.19 -10.42 -11.76
C LYS A 317 7.12 -10.21 -10.57
N GLN A 318 7.17 -11.19 -9.68
CA GLN A 318 8.08 -11.22 -8.56
C GLN A 318 9.25 -12.14 -8.89
N VAL A 319 10.48 -11.62 -8.79
CA VAL A 319 11.69 -12.42 -8.99
C VAL A 319 12.22 -12.90 -7.63
N THR A 320 12.35 -12.01 -6.66
CA THR A 320 12.89 -12.34 -5.33
C THR A 320 11.81 -12.91 -4.41
N HIS A 321 12.04 -14.10 -3.85
CA HIS A 321 11.09 -14.82 -3.00
C HIS A 321 11.54 -14.95 -1.55
N HIS A 322 12.85 -15.06 -1.28
CA HIS A 322 13.40 -15.17 0.06
C HIS A 322 14.84 -14.65 0.11
N PHE A 323 15.39 -14.53 1.32
CA PHE A 323 16.77 -14.11 1.54
C PHE A 323 17.56 -15.20 2.27
N PHE A 324 18.86 -15.23 2.01
CA PHE A 324 19.82 -16.04 2.75
C PHE A 324 20.98 -15.15 3.16
N ALA A 325 21.34 -15.15 4.44
CA ALA A 325 22.46 -14.39 4.94
C ALA A 325 23.53 -15.30 5.54
N LYS A 326 24.79 -14.91 5.35
CA LYS A 326 25.98 -15.57 5.89
C LYS A 326 26.81 -14.55 6.67
N LEU A 327 26.81 -14.68 8.00
CA LEU A 327 27.61 -13.86 8.90
C LEU A 327 28.98 -14.51 9.14
N ASP A 328 30.05 -13.71 9.09
CA ASP A 328 31.43 -14.10 9.42
C ASP A 328 31.84 -15.44 8.79
N ASN A 329 31.43 -15.62 7.53
CA ASN A 329 31.70 -16.79 6.70
C ASN A 329 31.28 -18.15 7.27
N SER A 330 30.45 -18.20 8.30
CA SER A 330 30.13 -19.46 9.00
C SER A 330 28.65 -19.56 9.38
N LEU A 331 28.08 -18.54 10.02
CA LEU A 331 26.72 -18.58 10.52
C LEU A 331 25.72 -18.30 9.38
N LYS A 332 24.79 -19.24 9.18
CA LYS A 332 23.71 -19.12 8.19
C LYS A 332 22.45 -18.58 8.87
N VAL A 333 21.84 -17.57 8.26
CA VAL A 333 20.63 -16.92 8.76
C VAL A 333 19.61 -16.87 7.64
N MET A 334 18.37 -17.25 7.95
CA MET A 334 17.23 -17.18 7.03
C MET A 334 16.22 -16.18 7.60
N PRO A 335 16.16 -14.95 7.07
CA PRO A 335 15.13 -14.00 7.42
C PRO A 335 13.72 -14.55 7.22
N GLU A 336 12.83 -14.25 8.17
CA GLU A 336 11.44 -14.68 8.14
C GLU A 336 10.54 -13.55 7.63
N ARG A 337 9.47 -13.91 6.94
CA ARG A 337 8.53 -12.95 6.36
C ARG A 337 7.69 -12.32 7.47
N VAL A 338 7.77 -11.00 7.62
CA VAL A 338 7.01 -10.24 8.63
C VAL A 338 5.87 -9.42 8.02
N MET A 339 5.90 -9.15 6.71
CA MET A 339 4.84 -8.39 6.01
C MET A 339 4.56 -8.95 4.62
N ASN A 340 3.30 -8.85 4.19
CA ASN A 340 2.80 -9.21 2.86
C ASN A 340 1.88 -8.09 2.35
N VAL A 341 2.42 -7.20 1.53
CA VAL A 341 1.69 -6.04 0.99
C VAL A 341 0.63 -6.48 -0.04
N ASP A 342 0.83 -7.58 -0.77
CA ASP A 342 -0.20 -8.15 -1.64
C ASP A 342 -1.47 -8.53 -0.87
N ASN A 343 -1.34 -9.12 0.31
CA ASN A 343 -2.48 -9.43 1.18
C ASN A 343 -3.13 -8.15 1.74
N GLU A 344 -2.33 -7.16 2.14
CA GLU A 344 -2.86 -5.87 2.64
C GLU A 344 -3.69 -5.15 1.56
N LEU A 345 -3.20 -5.11 0.33
CA LEU A 345 -3.94 -4.55 -0.80
C LEU A 345 -5.23 -5.35 -1.08
N THR A 346 -5.16 -6.68 -1.00
CA THR A 346 -6.34 -7.54 -1.20
C THR A 346 -7.42 -7.23 -0.17
N LYS A 347 -7.06 -7.19 1.12
CA LYS A 347 -7.97 -6.84 2.21
C LYS A 347 -8.55 -5.44 2.02
N ASN A 348 -7.72 -4.45 1.68
CA ASN A 348 -8.18 -3.09 1.44
C ASN A 348 -9.18 -3.00 0.27
N ILE A 349 -8.95 -3.71 -0.85
CA ILE A 349 -9.91 -3.76 -1.97
C ILE A 349 -11.23 -4.40 -1.50
N GLU A 350 -11.17 -5.52 -0.78
CA GLU A 350 -12.37 -6.21 -0.28
C GLU A 350 -13.21 -5.31 0.65
N GLU A 351 -12.56 -4.55 1.54
CA GLU A 351 -13.21 -3.62 2.46
C GLU A 351 -13.78 -2.37 1.74
N GLU A 352 -13.08 -1.83 0.73
CA GLU A 352 -13.49 -0.62 0.01
C GLU A 352 -14.53 -0.88 -1.10
N THR A 353 -14.55 -2.08 -1.67
CA THR A 353 -15.36 -2.40 -2.86
C THR A 353 -16.86 -2.14 -2.66
N PRO A 354 -17.51 -2.55 -1.55
CA PRO A 354 -18.95 -2.32 -1.38
C PRO A 354 -19.33 -0.83 -1.39
N VAL A 355 -18.55 0.00 -0.68
CA VAL A 355 -18.77 1.46 -0.63
C VAL A 355 -18.49 2.09 -2.00
N THR A 356 -17.43 1.64 -2.67
CA THR A 356 -17.04 2.14 -4.00
C THR A 356 -18.11 1.81 -5.04
N ILE A 357 -18.63 0.58 -5.06
CA ILE A 357 -19.73 0.20 -5.95
C ILE A 357 -20.95 1.08 -5.72
N GLY A 358 -21.38 1.24 -4.46
CA GLY A 358 -22.56 2.04 -4.13
C GLY A 358 -22.43 3.50 -4.60
N ARG A 359 -21.27 4.13 -4.32
CA ARG A 359 -20.99 5.51 -4.73
C ARG A 359 -20.90 5.67 -6.24
N THR A 360 -20.19 4.77 -6.92
CA THR A 360 -20.00 4.83 -8.38
C THR A 360 -21.31 4.55 -9.11
N ALA A 361 -22.07 3.53 -8.69
CA ALA A 361 -23.38 3.24 -9.24
C ALA A 361 -24.34 4.42 -9.09
N LEU A 362 -24.41 5.04 -7.90
CA LEU A 362 -25.22 6.25 -7.67
C LEU A 362 -24.84 7.38 -8.63
N ARG A 363 -23.54 7.64 -8.80
CA ARG A 363 -23.04 8.68 -9.71
C ARG A 363 -23.38 8.39 -11.17
N VAL A 364 -23.18 7.16 -11.63
CA VAL A 364 -23.54 6.72 -12.98
C VAL A 364 -25.02 6.94 -13.23
N VAL A 365 -25.88 6.44 -12.32
CA VAL A 365 -27.33 6.54 -12.40
C VAL A 365 -27.80 8.00 -12.48
N VAL A 366 -27.31 8.87 -11.58
CA VAL A 366 -27.64 10.31 -11.58
C VAL A 366 -27.24 10.97 -12.91
N ARG A 367 -26.05 10.64 -13.44
CA ARG A 367 -25.58 11.19 -14.71
C ARG A 367 -26.39 10.67 -15.90
N THR A 368 -26.76 9.39 -15.91
CA THR A 368 -27.60 8.80 -16.96
C THR A 368 -28.98 9.46 -16.99
N ILE A 369 -29.61 9.65 -15.83
CA ILE A 369 -30.91 10.35 -15.71
C ILE A 369 -30.79 11.80 -16.20
N ALA A 370 -29.75 12.54 -15.77
CA ALA A 370 -29.53 13.92 -16.22
C ALA A 370 -29.33 14.01 -17.74
N ALA A 371 -28.60 13.07 -18.32
CA ALA A 371 -28.41 12.99 -19.77
C ALA A 371 -29.72 12.67 -20.51
N GLN A 372 -30.54 11.76 -19.98
CA GLN A 372 -31.86 11.44 -20.53
C GLN A 372 -32.84 12.62 -20.43
N ALA A 373 -32.86 13.35 -19.31
CA ALA A 373 -33.67 14.55 -19.14
C ALA A 373 -33.24 15.65 -20.13
N THR A 374 -31.93 15.85 -20.30
CA THR A 374 -31.38 16.78 -21.30
C THR A 374 -31.82 16.37 -22.72
N LYS A 375 -31.77 15.07 -23.04
CA LYS A 375 -32.24 14.54 -24.33
C LYS A 375 -33.75 14.79 -24.56
N LYS A 376 -34.58 14.67 -23.51
CA LYS A 376 -36.03 14.96 -23.56
C LYS A 376 -36.32 16.47 -23.73
N ALA A 377 -35.52 17.34 -23.11
CA ALA A 377 -35.67 18.80 -23.21
C ALA A 377 -35.12 19.40 -24.52
N THR A 378 -34.18 18.73 -25.18
CA THR A 378 -33.53 19.23 -26.41
C THR A 378 -34.30 18.85 -27.68
N GLN A 379 -35.57 19.27 -27.79
CA GLN A 379 -36.38 19.22 -29.01
C GLN A 379 -36.33 20.56 -29.77
N THR A 380 -35.15 20.96 -30.26
CA THR A 380 -35.04 22.05 -31.25
C THR A 380 -34.52 21.46 -32.55
N GLY A 381 -35.33 21.56 -33.61
CA GLY A 381 -35.17 20.88 -34.91
C GLY A 381 -33.97 21.33 -35.74
N ASN A 382 -32.75 21.11 -35.25
CA ASN A 382 -31.51 21.30 -36.01
C ASN A 382 -30.84 19.93 -36.26
N GLY A 383 -30.76 19.53 -37.52
CA GLY A 383 -30.25 18.22 -37.96
C GLY A 383 -28.78 17.89 -37.59
N LEU A 384 -28.00 18.86 -37.11
CA LEU A 384 -26.68 18.62 -36.51
C LEU A 384 -26.78 17.99 -35.11
N PHE A 385 -27.83 18.30 -34.35
CA PHE A 385 -28.10 17.72 -33.03
C PHE A 385 -28.70 16.31 -33.14
N ASP A 386 -29.47 16.01 -34.19
CA ASP A 386 -29.95 14.64 -34.45
C ASP A 386 -28.84 13.68 -34.86
N LEU A 387 -27.73 14.18 -35.45
CA LEU A 387 -26.54 13.37 -35.70
C LEU A 387 -25.82 12.98 -34.39
N VAL A 388 -25.74 13.89 -33.41
CA VAL A 388 -25.21 13.59 -32.05
C VAL A 388 -26.15 12.65 -31.29
N LYS A 389 -27.45 12.70 -31.58
CA LYS A 389 -28.49 11.83 -31.00
C LYS A 389 -28.38 10.37 -31.47
N ASN A 390 -27.90 10.15 -32.70
CA ASN A 390 -27.76 8.84 -33.34
C ASN A 390 -26.34 8.25 -33.26
N ILE A 391 -25.33 9.05 -32.93
CA ILE A 391 -23.98 8.56 -32.60
C ILE A 391 -23.94 8.20 -31.10
N GLY A 392 -24.45 7.01 -30.77
CA GLY A 392 -24.01 6.17 -29.65
C GLY A 392 -23.69 6.85 -28.31
N VAL A 393 -24.64 7.57 -27.71
CA VAL A 393 -24.47 8.14 -26.35
C VAL A 393 -24.27 7.05 -25.28
N ASP A 394 -24.87 5.88 -25.45
CA ASP A 394 -24.77 4.78 -24.47
C ASP A 394 -23.37 4.14 -24.44
N VAL A 395 -22.60 4.21 -25.54
CA VAL A 395 -21.22 3.71 -25.63
C VAL A 395 -20.20 4.78 -25.24
N ALA A 396 -20.53 6.07 -25.46
CA ALA A 396 -19.67 7.17 -25.04
C ALA A 396 -19.71 7.42 -23.52
N GLN A 397 -20.82 7.07 -22.84
CA GLN A 397 -20.96 7.27 -21.39
C GLN A 397 -20.13 6.30 -20.54
N SER A 398 -19.92 5.05 -20.99
CA SER A 398 -19.14 4.06 -20.23
C SER A 398 -17.65 4.41 -20.13
N GLN A 399 -17.13 5.26 -21.03
CA GLN A 399 -15.74 5.73 -21.01
C GLN A 399 -15.46 6.85 -19.99
N LEU A 400 -16.50 7.39 -19.32
CA LEU A 400 -16.35 8.54 -18.41
C LEU A 400 -16.15 8.16 -16.93
N GLU A 401 -16.55 6.95 -16.51
CA GLU A 401 -16.29 6.43 -15.16
C GLU A 401 -15.11 5.47 -15.17
N GLN A 402 -13.92 6.06 -15.07
CA GLN A 402 -12.68 5.35 -14.82
C GLN A 402 -12.47 5.11 -13.33
N ALA A 403 -11.87 3.97 -13.01
CA ALA A 403 -11.51 3.66 -11.64
C ALA A 403 -10.35 4.56 -11.17
N ASP A 404 -10.27 4.80 -9.86
CA ASP A 404 -9.06 5.37 -9.28
C ASP A 404 -8.01 4.25 -9.07
N LEU A 405 -7.01 4.25 -9.95
CA LEU A 405 -5.97 3.22 -10.01
C LEU A 405 -4.67 3.67 -9.35
N ARG A 406 -4.69 4.84 -8.69
CA ARG A 406 -3.51 5.38 -8.02
C ARG A 406 -3.18 4.54 -6.78
N VAL A 407 -1.90 4.22 -6.65
CA VAL A 407 -1.30 3.43 -5.56
C VAL A 407 0.22 3.66 -5.56
N GLY A 408 0.88 3.56 -4.41
CA GLY A 408 2.34 3.58 -4.30
C GLY A 408 2.96 2.54 -5.22
N LEU A 409 4.04 2.93 -5.90
CA LEU A 409 4.69 2.06 -6.87
C LEU A 409 5.74 1.20 -6.17
N PHE A 410 6.69 1.80 -5.47
CA PHE A 410 7.90 1.09 -5.03
C PHE A 410 7.77 0.33 -3.71
N MET A 411 6.55 0.05 -3.24
CA MET A 411 6.39 -0.75 -2.03
C MET A 411 6.91 -2.18 -2.26
N PRO A 412 7.49 -2.81 -1.23
CA PRO A 412 7.93 -4.19 -1.34
C PRO A 412 6.72 -5.11 -1.37
N ASN A 413 6.79 -6.24 -2.07
CA ASN A 413 5.72 -7.24 -1.94
C ASN A 413 5.77 -7.91 -0.57
N TYR A 414 6.99 -8.21 -0.11
CA TYR A 414 7.25 -8.82 1.19
C TYR A 414 8.39 -8.10 1.92
N ILE A 415 8.26 -8.03 3.23
CA ILE A 415 9.35 -7.63 4.12
C ILE A 415 9.78 -8.87 4.91
N TYR A 416 11.08 -9.08 4.96
CA TYR A 416 11.73 -10.14 5.71
C TYR A 416 12.60 -9.54 6.81
N VAL A 417 12.66 -10.18 7.97
CA VAL A 417 13.52 -9.75 9.08
C VAL A 417 14.29 -10.93 9.64
N ALA A 418 15.56 -10.69 9.96
CA ALA A 418 16.34 -11.52 10.86
C ALA A 418 17.07 -10.64 11.87
N ARG A 419 17.00 -11.00 13.14
CA ARG A 419 17.81 -10.48 14.23
C ARG A 419 18.97 -11.43 14.46
N ILE A 420 20.19 -10.91 14.52
CA ILE A 420 21.41 -11.70 14.57
C ILE A 420 22.23 -11.19 15.76
N PRO A 421 22.11 -11.82 16.95
CA PRO A 421 23.00 -11.51 18.07
C PRO A 421 24.46 -11.69 17.66
N VAL A 422 25.31 -10.73 18.04
CA VAL A 422 26.74 -10.74 17.71
C VAL A 422 27.56 -10.25 18.90
N GLU A 423 28.86 -10.56 18.91
CA GLU A 423 29.79 -9.90 19.83
C GLU A 423 29.98 -8.42 19.44
N ALA A 424 30.48 -7.59 20.37
CA ALA A 424 30.87 -6.25 20.00
C ALA A 424 32.14 -6.31 19.13
N GLY A 425 32.13 -5.64 17.97
CA GLY A 425 33.25 -5.69 17.03
C GLY A 425 32.88 -5.39 15.59
N THR A 426 33.76 -5.81 14.68
CA THR A 426 33.57 -5.69 13.23
C THR A 426 33.17 -7.03 12.65
N HIS A 427 32.05 -7.06 11.94
CA HIS A 427 31.49 -8.25 11.31
C HIS A 427 31.39 -8.10 9.80
N THR A 428 31.29 -9.24 9.13
CA THR A 428 31.02 -9.34 7.69
C THR A 428 29.68 -10.04 7.47
N LEU A 429 28.88 -9.55 6.52
CA LEU A 429 27.60 -10.14 6.17
C LEU A 429 27.44 -10.20 4.65
N ASN A 430 27.28 -11.41 4.12
CA ASN A 430 26.87 -11.65 2.74
C ASN A 430 25.40 -12.01 2.72
N VAL A 431 24.58 -11.29 1.95
CA VAL A 431 23.14 -11.55 1.82
C VAL A 431 22.80 -11.80 0.37
N LYS A 432 22.08 -12.89 0.10
CA LYS A 432 21.60 -13.26 -1.22
C LYS A 432 20.09 -13.15 -1.26
N ALA A 433 19.58 -12.39 -2.23
CA ALA A 433 18.19 -12.47 -2.64
C ALA A 433 18.03 -13.70 -3.55
N ILE A 434 17.01 -14.52 -3.31
CA ILE A 434 16.85 -15.81 -3.97
C ILE A 434 15.46 -15.93 -4.60
N ASN A 435 15.39 -16.49 -5.81
CA ASN A 435 14.13 -16.75 -6.50
C ASN A 435 13.43 -18.04 -6.00
N LYS A 436 12.27 -18.35 -6.56
CA LYS A 436 11.49 -19.56 -6.23
C LYS A 436 12.24 -20.88 -6.50
N ASP A 437 13.23 -20.86 -7.38
CA ASP A 437 14.02 -22.03 -7.82
C ASP A 437 15.35 -22.14 -7.05
N ASN A 438 15.49 -21.42 -5.93
CA ASN A 438 16.68 -21.34 -5.09
C ASN A 438 17.94 -20.78 -5.78
N GLN A 439 17.77 -19.98 -6.84
CA GLN A 439 18.89 -19.33 -7.53
C GLN A 439 19.06 -17.88 -7.05
N PRO A 440 20.31 -17.40 -6.90
CA PRO A 440 20.57 -16.03 -6.49
C PRO A 440 20.14 -15.04 -7.57
N VAL A 441 19.45 -13.98 -7.15
CA VAL A 441 18.95 -12.88 -7.99
C VAL A 441 19.82 -11.64 -7.82
N ASP A 442 20.13 -11.30 -6.57
CA ASP A 442 21.03 -10.21 -6.19
C ASP A 442 21.92 -10.67 -5.03
N ASP A 443 23.09 -10.04 -4.89
CA ASP A 443 24.09 -10.31 -3.85
C ASP A 443 24.50 -8.98 -3.19
N PHE A 444 24.40 -8.93 -1.87
CA PHE A 444 24.70 -7.76 -1.03
C PHE A 444 25.85 -8.10 -0.09
N ASN A 445 26.94 -7.36 -0.20
CA ASN A 445 28.17 -7.59 0.58
C ASN A 445 28.46 -6.44 1.53
N PHE A 446 28.34 -6.72 2.83
CA PHE A 446 28.72 -5.80 3.89
C PHE A 446 30.05 -6.24 4.48
N ASN A 447 31.14 -5.61 4.04
CA ASN A 447 32.51 -6.03 4.38
C ASN A 447 32.99 -5.52 5.75
N SER A 448 32.28 -4.57 6.36
CA SER A 448 32.67 -3.98 7.65
C SER A 448 31.44 -3.40 8.35
N ILE A 449 30.85 -4.19 9.24
CA ILE A 449 29.74 -3.77 10.10
C ILE A 449 30.26 -3.61 11.52
N ASN A 450 30.39 -2.36 11.98
CA ASN A 450 30.81 -2.07 13.34
C ASN A 450 29.60 -2.06 14.29
N VAL A 451 29.64 -2.94 15.30
CA VAL A 451 28.60 -3.09 16.33
C VAL A 451 29.22 -2.82 17.70
N ALA A 452 28.78 -1.74 18.34
CA ALA A 452 29.18 -1.41 19.71
C ALA A 452 28.38 -2.21 20.74
N LYS A 453 28.86 -2.24 21.99
CA LYS A 453 28.16 -2.87 23.11
C LYS A 453 26.77 -2.26 23.29
N GLY A 454 25.74 -3.10 23.43
CA GLY A 454 24.35 -2.64 23.57
C GLY A 454 23.72 -2.10 22.29
N GLN A 455 24.42 -2.13 21.15
CA GLN A 455 23.94 -1.51 19.91
C GLN A 455 23.13 -2.49 19.07
N LYS A 456 21.93 -2.09 18.65
CA LYS A 456 21.20 -2.73 17.55
C LYS A 456 21.56 -2.04 16.23
N ARG A 457 22.10 -2.77 15.25
CA ARG A 457 22.49 -2.21 13.94
C ARG A 457 21.55 -2.69 12.85
N PHE A 458 20.76 -1.77 12.30
CA PHE A 458 19.83 -2.05 11.21
C PHE A 458 20.55 -2.02 9.85
N LEU A 459 20.32 -3.06 9.03
CA LEU A 459 20.82 -3.19 7.66
C LEU A 459 19.65 -3.52 6.73
N PHE A 460 19.62 -2.86 5.58
CA PHE A 460 18.50 -2.95 4.64
C PHE A 460 19.00 -3.51 3.31
N VAL A 461 18.32 -4.53 2.79
CA VAL A 461 18.64 -5.16 1.50
C VAL A 461 17.45 -5.11 0.55
N PRO A 462 17.40 -4.12 -0.37
CA PRO A 462 16.30 -3.97 -1.30
C PRO A 462 16.50 -4.77 -2.59
N SER A 463 15.67 -5.78 -2.82
CA SER A 463 15.58 -6.54 -4.08
C SER A 463 14.13 -6.48 -4.59
N ILE A 464 13.76 -5.32 -5.16
CA ILE A 464 12.40 -4.94 -5.60
C ILE A 464 12.09 -5.45 -7.02
N ARG A 465 12.77 -6.50 -7.48
CA ARG A 465 12.67 -7.04 -8.85
C ARG A 465 11.66 -8.16 -9.01
#